data_AF-A0A8C0ADF6-F1
#
_entry.id   AF-A0A8C0ADF6-F1
#
_cell.length_a   1.000
_cell.length_b   1.000
_cell.length_c   1.000
_cell.angle_alpha   90.00
_cell.angle_beta   90.00
_cell.angle_gamma   90.00
#
_symmetry.space_group_name_H-M   'P 1'
#
loop_
_entity.id
_entity.type
_entity.pdbx_description
1 polymer ?
#
loop_
_entity_poly.entity_id
_entity_poly.type
_entity_poly.pdbx_seq_one_letter_code
_entity_poly.pdbx_strand_id
1 'polypeptide(L)'
;MVARVFGLKGSIMKLKQGSFLWYLYLDKLYCLLSVRNVKALVEYFHLLDVHHKKTLNDVLFYHFLHHVTDLTRNQITVVFNMLDWNAVGEIGFDQFYMLVCILLAQENHLEEQFIFRHSRPVFELLDLDGELKIGPDNLHMYNFLFNIKKQQLRDLYYNFDITGDRLLNYKEFKLFAIFSMDKYQESQKAEKEKKKEKALLKKKLSQVNESQRESLLGIQPFESISNYNC
;
A
#
# COMPACT_ATOMS: atom_id res chain seq x y z
N MET A 1 14.91 25.21 21.47
CA MET A 1 13.94 24.42 22.25
C MET A 1 13.96 23.03 21.64
N VAL A 2 14.47 22.02 22.37
CA VAL A 2 14.78 20.69 21.82
C VAL A 2 13.48 19.88 21.70
N ALA A 3 13.00 19.64 20.48
CA ALA A 3 11.86 18.77 20.24
C ALA A 3 12.26 17.33 20.57
N ARG A 4 11.63 16.76 21.60
CA ARG A 4 11.77 15.35 21.96
C ARG A 4 11.13 14.51 20.86
N VAL A 5 11.96 13.81 20.09
CA VAL A 5 11.51 12.78 19.14
C VAL A 5 10.94 11.62 19.95
N PHE A 6 9.62 11.59 20.12
CA PHE A 6 8.93 10.42 20.66
C PHE A 6 9.06 9.29 19.65
N GLY A 7 9.76 8.23 20.05
CA GLY A 7 9.88 7.00 19.28
C GLY A 7 8.52 6.33 19.11
N LEU A 8 7.84 6.65 18.01
CA LEU A 8 6.76 5.84 17.46
C LEU A 8 7.37 4.48 17.07
N LYS A 9 7.21 3.47 17.93
CA LYS A 9 7.39 2.07 17.52
C LYS A 9 6.30 1.77 16.49
N GLY A 10 6.59 2.05 15.22
CA GLY A 10 5.61 2.03 14.15
C GLY A 10 5.19 0.61 13.79
N SER A 11 4.05 0.17 14.32
CA SER A 11 3.22 -0.79 13.59
C SER A 11 2.76 -0.09 12.29
N ILE A 12 2.78 -0.82 11.19
CA ILE A 12 2.17 -0.38 9.93
C ILE A 12 0.67 -0.20 10.18
N MET A 13 0.08 0.89 9.69
CA MET A 13 -1.36 1.15 9.81
C MET A 13 -2.18 0.08 9.09
N LYS A 14 -3.32 -0.30 9.67
CA LYS A 14 -4.29 -1.22 9.07
C LYS A 14 -5.67 -0.58 9.01
N LEU A 15 -6.40 -0.85 7.94
CA LEU A 15 -7.82 -0.52 7.88
C LEU A 15 -8.62 -1.49 8.75
N LYS A 16 -9.60 -0.96 9.48
CA LYS A 16 -10.52 -1.75 10.29
C LYS A 16 -11.52 -2.44 9.35
N GLN A 17 -11.57 -3.76 9.45
CA GLN A 17 -12.51 -4.57 8.70
C GLN A 17 -13.96 -4.13 9.00
N GLY A 18 -14.78 -4.03 7.97
CA GLY A 18 -16.17 -3.61 8.08
C GLY A 18 -16.40 -2.10 8.09
N SER A 19 -15.34 -1.29 8.17
CA SER A 19 -15.43 0.16 7.93
C SER A 19 -15.81 0.46 6.47
N PHE A 20 -16.36 1.65 6.22
CA PHE A 20 -16.75 2.06 4.86
C PHE A 20 -15.61 1.93 3.84
N LEU A 21 -14.38 2.33 4.23
CA LEU A 21 -13.21 2.27 3.34
C LEU A 21 -12.86 0.84 2.93
N TRP A 22 -13.18 -0.16 3.76
CA TRP A 22 -12.92 -1.57 3.47
C TRP A 22 -13.60 -2.07 2.20
N TYR A 23 -14.70 -1.41 1.79
CA TYR A 23 -15.48 -1.78 0.60
C TYR A 23 -15.09 -0.97 -0.65
N LEU A 24 -14.18 0.00 -0.51
CA LEU A 24 -13.69 0.77 -1.65
C LEU A 24 -12.58 -0.01 -2.36
N TYR A 25 -12.61 0.09 -3.69
CA TYR A 25 -11.58 -0.50 -4.54
C TYR A 25 -10.67 0.59 -5.10
N LEU A 26 -9.37 0.44 -4.84
CA LEU A 26 -8.31 1.24 -5.44
C LEU A 26 -7.81 0.56 -6.71
N ASP A 27 -7.76 1.31 -7.81
CA ASP A 27 -7.21 0.78 -9.05
C ASP A 27 -5.73 0.44 -8.89
N LYS A 28 -5.35 -0.78 -9.26
CA LYS A 28 -3.98 -1.27 -9.08
C LYS A 28 -2.97 -0.63 -10.02
N LEU A 29 -3.38 0.04 -11.10
CA LEU A 29 -2.45 0.61 -12.07
C LEU A 29 -2.16 2.09 -11.77
N TYR A 30 -3.22 2.83 -11.50
CA TYR A 30 -3.21 4.28 -11.27
C TYR A 30 -3.21 4.65 -9.78
N CYS A 31 -3.55 3.71 -8.89
CA CYS A 31 -3.71 3.94 -7.46
C CYS A 31 -4.67 5.10 -7.17
N LEU A 32 -5.82 5.09 -7.85
CA LEU A 32 -6.91 6.05 -7.71
C LEU A 32 -8.24 5.31 -7.65
N LEU A 33 -9.27 5.97 -7.12
CA LEU A 33 -10.62 5.41 -7.09
C LEU A 33 -11.32 5.56 -8.45
N SER A 34 -12.13 4.59 -8.81
CA SER A 34 -13.10 4.74 -9.92
C SER A 34 -14.11 5.85 -9.63
N VAL A 35 -14.71 6.43 -10.68
CA VAL A 35 -15.77 7.47 -10.54
C VAL A 35 -16.91 7.03 -9.61
N ARG A 36 -17.29 5.74 -9.64
CA ARG A 36 -18.33 5.19 -8.76
C ARG A 36 -17.90 5.24 -7.29
N ASN A 37 -16.66 4.84 -6.99
CA ASN A 37 -16.13 4.88 -5.63
C ASN A 37 -15.88 6.31 -5.15
N VAL A 38 -15.44 7.22 -6.04
CA VAL A 38 -15.34 8.66 -5.74
C VAL A 38 -16.71 9.21 -5.37
N LYS A 39 -17.77 8.90 -6.14
CA LYS A 39 -19.13 9.34 -5.80
C LYS A 39 -19.57 8.85 -4.43
N ALA A 40 -19.35 7.56 -4.13
CA ALA A 40 -19.66 7.02 -2.81
C ALA A 40 -18.86 7.72 -1.69
N LEU A 41 -17.59 8.02 -1.95
CA LEU A 41 -16.73 8.72 -1.00
C LEU A 41 -17.14 10.18 -0.78
N VAL A 42 -17.61 10.89 -1.81
CA VAL A 42 -18.17 12.24 -1.70
C VAL A 42 -19.41 12.22 -0.80
N GLU A 43 -20.34 11.29 -1.01
CA GLU A 43 -21.51 11.16 -0.13
C GLU A 43 -21.10 10.86 1.31
N TYR A 44 -20.12 9.96 1.50
CA TYR A 44 -19.59 9.65 2.82
C TYR A 44 -18.94 10.86 3.49
N PHE A 45 -18.17 11.67 2.73
CA PHE A 45 -17.57 12.90 3.24
C PHE A 45 -18.63 13.92 3.68
N HIS A 46 -19.71 14.08 2.92
CA HIS A 46 -20.84 14.94 3.33
C HIS A 46 -21.54 14.45 4.60
N LEU A 47 -21.60 13.13 4.84
CA LEU A 47 -22.12 12.60 6.10
C LEU A 47 -21.20 12.89 7.30
N LEU A 48 -19.88 12.96 7.07
CA LEU A 48 -18.91 13.33 8.09
C LEU A 48 -18.93 14.84 8.40
N ASP A 49 -19.17 15.67 7.39
CA ASP A 49 -19.25 17.13 7.51
C ASP A 49 -20.60 17.58 8.08
N VAL A 50 -20.76 17.36 9.39
CA VAL A 50 -21.96 17.76 10.16
C VAL A 50 -22.17 19.28 10.21
N HIS A 51 -21.15 20.07 9.85
CA HIS A 51 -21.22 21.53 9.85
C HIS A 51 -21.58 22.10 8.48
N HIS A 52 -21.65 21.26 7.44
CA HIS A 52 -21.95 21.65 6.06
C HIS A 52 -21.02 22.73 5.50
N LYS A 53 -19.75 22.69 5.89
CA LYS A 53 -18.71 23.62 5.44
C LYS A 53 -17.94 23.13 4.21
N LYS A 54 -18.21 21.90 3.77
CA LYS A 54 -17.45 21.13 2.76
C LYS A 54 -16.02 20.83 3.23
N THR A 55 -15.81 20.80 4.54
CA THR A 55 -14.52 20.55 5.17
C THR A 55 -14.69 19.76 6.47
N LEU A 56 -13.62 19.11 6.93
CA LEU A 56 -13.55 18.43 8.22
C LEU A 56 -12.55 19.18 9.12
N ASN A 57 -13.00 19.61 10.30
CA ASN A 57 -12.08 20.08 11.34
C ASN A 57 -11.32 18.91 11.98
N ASP A 58 -10.37 19.23 12.85
CA ASP A 58 -9.54 18.28 13.60
C ASP A 58 -10.35 17.24 14.38
N VAL A 59 -11.46 17.63 15.01
CA VAL A 59 -12.32 16.73 15.79
C VAL A 59 -13.02 15.71 14.89
N LEU A 60 -13.66 16.17 13.81
CA LEU A 60 -14.36 15.30 12.85
C LEU A 60 -13.37 14.35 12.15
N PHE A 61 -12.23 14.89 11.72
CA PHE A 61 -11.16 14.12 11.13
C PHE A 61 -10.62 13.05 12.09
N TYR A 62 -10.40 13.40 13.36
CA TYR A 62 -9.93 12.47 14.37
C TYR A 62 -10.89 11.29 14.54
N HIS A 63 -12.19 11.57 14.71
CA HIS A 63 -13.18 10.51 14.88
C HIS A 63 -13.33 9.63 13.64
N PHE A 64 -13.29 10.21 12.44
CA PHE A 64 -13.24 9.45 11.20
C PHE A 64 -12.04 8.49 11.16
N LEU A 65 -10.83 9.03 11.32
CA LEU A 65 -9.62 8.23 11.10
C LEU A 65 -9.45 7.16 12.18
N HIS A 66 -9.81 7.49 13.43
CA HIS A 66 -9.86 6.54 14.53
C HIS A 66 -10.91 5.44 14.32
N HIS A 67 -12.04 5.75 13.67
CA HIS A 67 -13.07 4.76 13.36
C HIS A 67 -12.63 3.78 12.27
N VAL A 68 -11.92 4.24 11.23
CA VAL A 68 -11.59 3.42 10.04
C VAL A 68 -10.20 2.78 10.08
N THR A 69 -9.30 3.20 10.97
CA THR A 69 -7.94 2.65 11.11
C THR A 69 -7.61 2.23 12.53
N ASP A 70 -6.47 1.55 12.72
CA ASP A 70 -5.85 1.28 14.03
C ASP A 70 -4.86 2.38 14.49
N LEU A 71 -4.88 3.56 13.86
CA LEU A 71 -3.97 4.65 14.20
C LEU A 71 -4.20 5.18 15.62
N THR A 72 -3.09 5.45 16.31
CA THR A 72 -3.10 6.13 17.60
C THR A 72 -3.44 7.62 17.43
N ARG A 73 -3.88 8.27 18.51
CA ARG A 73 -4.15 9.72 18.52
C ARG A 73 -2.98 10.55 17.98
N ASN A 74 -1.75 10.23 18.40
CA ASN A 74 -0.56 10.94 17.95
C ASN A 74 -0.33 10.78 16.44
N GLN A 75 -0.52 9.57 15.90
CA GLN A 75 -0.41 9.33 14.47
C GLN A 75 -1.49 10.09 13.70
N ILE A 76 -2.74 10.08 14.18
CA ILE A 76 -3.84 10.83 13.55
C ILE A 76 -3.54 12.34 13.52
N THR A 77 -3.02 12.91 14.61
CA THR A 77 -2.58 14.32 14.63
C THR A 77 -1.48 14.59 13.61
N VAL A 78 -0.52 13.69 13.49
CA VAL A 78 0.54 13.77 12.47
C VAL A 78 -0.06 13.75 11.05
N VAL A 79 -1.03 12.87 10.77
CA VAL A 79 -1.72 12.83 9.47
C VAL A 79 -2.51 14.11 9.20
N PHE A 80 -3.21 14.66 10.21
CA PHE A 80 -3.96 15.90 10.05
C PHE A 80 -3.04 17.05 9.64
N ASN A 81 -1.93 17.24 10.36
CA ASN A 81 -0.96 18.30 10.09
C ASN A 81 -0.29 18.14 8.71
N MET A 82 -0.09 16.90 8.25
CA MET A 82 0.43 16.62 6.91
C MET A 82 -0.51 17.11 5.80
N LEU A 83 -1.82 16.98 6.00
CA LEU A 83 -2.83 17.35 5.02
C LEU A 83 -3.20 18.84 5.09
N ASP A 84 -3.23 19.40 6.30
CA ASP A 84 -3.47 20.81 6.61
C ASP A 84 -2.17 21.63 6.55
N TRP A 85 -1.40 21.48 5.48
CA TRP A 85 -0.07 22.12 5.32
C TRP A 85 -0.14 23.66 5.35
N ASN A 86 -1.29 24.24 5.01
CA ASN A 86 -1.53 25.68 5.05
C ASN A 86 -2.10 26.17 6.42
N ALA A 87 -2.22 25.27 7.40
CA ALA A 87 -2.67 25.55 8.76
C ALA A 87 -4.03 26.27 8.83
N VAL A 88 -4.96 25.91 7.96
CA VAL A 88 -6.33 26.45 7.97
C VAL A 88 -7.15 25.81 9.10
N GLY A 89 -6.74 24.63 9.59
CA GLY A 89 -7.46 23.85 10.58
C GLY A 89 -8.64 23.07 10.01
N GLU A 90 -8.73 22.96 8.69
CA GLU A 90 -9.83 22.31 7.98
C GLU A 90 -9.31 21.49 6.79
N ILE A 91 -9.83 20.27 6.63
CA ILE A 91 -9.51 19.34 5.55
C ILE A 91 -10.64 19.33 4.54
N GLY A 92 -10.37 19.81 3.32
CA GLY A 92 -11.28 19.71 2.18
C GLY A 92 -11.30 18.32 1.53
N PHE A 93 -12.21 18.13 0.58
CA PHE A 93 -12.39 16.83 -0.07
C PHE A 93 -11.15 16.34 -0.82
N ASP A 94 -10.37 17.22 -1.46
CA ASP A 94 -9.18 16.81 -2.22
C ASP A 94 -8.09 16.21 -1.31
N GLN A 95 -7.84 16.85 -0.17
CA GLN A 95 -6.92 16.34 0.87
C GLN A 95 -7.43 15.03 1.46
N PHE A 96 -8.73 14.96 1.77
CA PHE A 96 -9.39 13.76 2.26
C PHE A 96 -9.31 12.60 1.26
N TYR A 97 -9.53 12.87 -0.03
CA TYR A 97 -9.44 11.91 -1.12
C TYR A 97 -8.02 11.33 -1.25
N MET A 98 -7.01 12.20 -1.20
CA MET A 98 -5.60 11.79 -1.22
C MET A 98 -5.28 10.88 -0.03
N LEU A 99 -5.73 11.22 1.17
CA LEU A 99 -5.58 10.36 2.34
C LEU A 99 -6.21 8.99 2.11
N VAL A 100 -7.46 8.93 1.64
CA VAL A 100 -8.14 7.66 1.39
C VAL A 100 -7.37 6.80 0.38
N CYS A 101 -6.79 7.40 -0.66
CA CYS A 101 -5.96 6.66 -1.61
C CYS A 101 -4.67 6.12 -0.96
N ILE A 102 -4.03 6.89 -0.07
CA ILE A 102 -2.86 6.42 0.71
C ILE A 102 -3.24 5.24 1.60
N LEU A 103 -4.36 5.35 2.34
CA LEU A 103 -4.81 4.29 3.25
C LEU A 103 -5.10 2.98 2.49
N LEU A 104 -5.78 3.08 1.35
CA LEU A 104 -6.09 1.92 0.51
C LEU A 104 -4.84 1.36 -0.19
N ALA A 105 -3.90 2.21 -0.60
CA ALA A 105 -2.64 1.76 -1.18
C ALA A 105 -1.85 0.92 -0.18
N GLN A 106 -1.80 1.33 1.09
CA GLN A 106 -1.15 0.54 2.13
C GLN A 106 -1.90 -0.77 2.42
N GLU A 107 -3.22 -0.72 2.57
CA GLU A 107 -4.03 -1.92 2.81
C GLU A 107 -3.91 -2.94 1.67
N ASN A 108 -3.70 -2.48 0.42
CA ASN A 108 -3.59 -3.34 -0.75
C ASN A 108 -2.15 -3.67 -1.16
N HIS A 109 -1.14 -3.26 -0.37
CA HIS A 109 0.28 -3.46 -0.67
C HIS A 109 0.72 -2.86 -2.01
N LEU A 110 0.28 -1.63 -2.28
CA LEU A 110 0.52 -0.83 -3.48
C LEU A 110 1.32 0.45 -3.18
N GLU A 111 2.02 0.53 -2.04
CA GLU A 111 2.71 1.72 -1.56
C GLU A 111 3.77 2.19 -2.56
N GLU A 112 4.63 1.29 -3.05
CA GLU A 112 5.67 1.64 -4.05
C GLU A 112 5.05 2.17 -5.34
N GLN A 113 3.94 1.56 -5.78
CA GLN A 113 3.26 1.99 -7.00
C GLN A 113 2.53 3.33 -6.82
N PHE A 114 1.95 3.56 -5.65
CA PHE A 114 1.33 4.83 -5.30
C PHE A 114 2.38 5.95 -5.28
N ILE A 115 3.51 5.75 -4.59
CA ILE A 115 4.61 6.74 -4.53
C ILE A 115 5.15 7.02 -5.93
N PHE A 116 5.30 6.01 -6.78
CA PHE A 116 5.75 6.20 -8.16
C PHE A 116 4.75 7.02 -9.00
N ARG A 117 3.46 6.68 -8.95
CA ARG A 117 2.42 7.34 -9.76
C ARG A 117 2.14 8.77 -9.29
N HIS A 118 2.20 8.99 -7.98
CA HIS A 118 1.83 10.24 -7.32
C HIS A 118 3.03 10.87 -6.63
N SER A 119 4.22 10.75 -7.23
CA SER A 119 5.48 11.18 -6.61
C SER A 119 5.48 12.64 -6.22
N ARG A 120 4.83 13.50 -7.00
CA ARG A 120 4.76 14.94 -6.71
C ARG A 120 3.84 15.24 -5.51
N PRO A 121 2.57 14.80 -5.49
CA PRO A 121 1.74 14.93 -4.29
C PRO A 121 2.37 14.33 -3.04
N VAL A 122 2.98 13.14 -3.14
CA VAL A 122 3.65 12.51 -1.98
C VAL A 122 4.84 13.35 -1.52
N PHE A 123 5.63 13.88 -2.44
CA PHE A 123 6.74 14.76 -2.10
C PHE A 123 6.26 15.99 -1.32
N GLU A 124 5.21 16.65 -1.82
CA GLU A 124 4.63 17.84 -1.19
C GLU A 124 4.03 17.53 0.20
N LEU A 125 3.45 16.34 0.40
CA LEU A 125 2.98 15.91 1.72
C LEU A 125 4.12 15.66 2.73
N LEU A 126 5.29 15.22 2.24
CA LEU A 126 6.45 14.95 3.10
C LEU A 126 7.27 16.22 3.41
N ASP A 127 7.16 17.25 2.58
CA ASP A 127 7.84 18.56 2.66
C ASP A 127 7.11 19.53 3.61
N LEU A 128 7.18 19.26 4.92
CA LEU A 128 6.35 19.94 5.92
C LEU A 128 6.66 21.41 6.17
N ASP A 129 7.90 21.79 5.97
CA ASP A 129 8.37 23.17 6.11
C ASP A 129 8.28 23.95 4.78
N GLY A 130 7.92 23.28 3.68
CA GLY A 130 7.84 23.87 2.35
C GLY A 130 9.20 24.30 1.79
N GLU A 131 10.31 23.74 2.32
CA GLU A 131 11.66 24.05 1.85
C GLU A 131 11.99 23.35 0.52
N LEU A 132 11.03 22.62 -0.06
CA LEU A 132 11.17 21.81 -1.27
C LEU A 132 12.24 20.73 -1.09
N LYS A 133 12.34 20.19 0.14
CA LYS A 133 13.37 19.25 0.56
C LYS A 133 12.88 18.32 1.65
N ILE A 134 13.09 17.01 1.47
CA ILE A 134 12.66 15.99 2.44
C ILE A 134 13.84 15.51 3.28
N GLY A 135 13.76 15.74 4.59
CA GLY A 135 14.72 15.23 5.56
C GLY A 135 14.41 13.81 6.05
N PRO A 136 15.39 13.12 6.68
CA PRO A 136 15.20 11.78 7.23
C PRO A 136 14.09 11.71 8.29
N ASP A 137 13.94 12.78 9.06
CA ASP A 137 12.92 12.89 10.11
C ASP A 137 11.51 12.94 9.51
N ASN A 138 11.31 13.62 8.38
CA ASN A 138 10.04 13.65 7.65
C ASN A 138 9.62 12.22 7.25
N LEU A 139 10.52 11.46 6.63
CA LEU A 139 10.25 10.08 6.22
C LEU A 139 10.00 9.15 7.40
N HIS A 140 10.77 9.30 8.48
CA HIS A 140 10.54 8.53 9.69
C HIS A 140 9.16 8.81 10.30
N MET A 141 8.74 10.07 10.32
CA MET A 141 7.47 10.49 10.91
C MET A 141 6.27 9.87 10.19
N TYR A 142 6.30 9.78 8.86
CA TYR A 142 5.20 9.25 8.04
C TYR A 142 5.34 7.77 7.64
N ASN A 143 6.36 7.09 8.16
CA ASN A 143 6.65 5.71 7.73
C ASN A 143 5.50 4.72 7.97
N PHE A 144 4.61 5.02 8.91
CA PHE A 144 3.45 4.21 9.22
C PHE A 144 2.31 4.28 8.17
N LEU A 145 2.34 5.28 7.27
CA LEU A 145 1.40 5.47 6.16
C LEU A 145 1.92 5.00 4.80
N PHE A 146 3.24 5.07 4.60
CA PHE A 146 3.87 4.73 3.31
C PHE A 146 4.66 3.43 3.35
N ASN A 147 4.84 2.83 4.53
CA ASN A 147 5.52 1.55 4.72
C ASN A 147 6.92 1.49 4.05
N ILE A 148 7.66 2.59 4.08
CA ILE A 148 8.98 2.66 3.45
C ILE A 148 9.97 1.85 4.31
N LYS A 149 10.63 0.85 3.73
CA LYS A 149 11.52 0.00 4.51
C LYS A 149 12.74 0.80 4.97
N LYS A 150 13.19 0.59 6.21
CA LYS A 150 14.40 1.26 6.74
C LYS A 150 15.64 1.10 5.84
N GLN A 151 15.78 -0.05 5.18
CA GLN A 151 16.86 -0.26 4.22
C GLN A 151 16.68 0.61 2.97
N GLN A 152 15.45 0.75 2.46
CA GLN A 152 15.15 1.67 1.36
C GLN A 152 15.44 3.12 1.75
N LEU A 153 15.16 3.54 2.99
CA LEU A 153 15.51 4.88 3.48
C LEU A 153 17.03 5.12 3.53
N ARG A 154 17.81 4.12 3.95
CA ARG A 154 19.27 4.21 3.95
C ARG A 154 19.83 4.27 2.54
N ASP A 155 19.36 3.36 1.68
CA ASP A 155 19.74 3.31 0.27
C ASP A 155 19.32 4.60 -0.46
N LEU A 156 18.21 5.22 -0.04
CA LEU A 156 17.70 6.46 -0.58
C LEU A 156 18.69 7.61 -0.41
N TYR A 157 19.08 7.92 0.83
CA TYR A 157 20.03 9.01 1.07
C TYR A 157 21.45 8.69 0.58
N TYR A 158 21.88 7.43 0.62
CA TYR A 158 23.23 7.08 0.18
C TYR A 158 23.39 7.12 -1.35
N ASN A 159 22.37 6.69 -2.11
CA ASN A 159 22.49 6.56 -3.57
C ASN A 159 21.87 7.72 -4.36
N PHE A 160 20.91 8.45 -3.77
CA PHE A 160 20.10 9.43 -4.52
C PHE A 160 20.25 10.87 -4.03
N ASP A 161 20.90 11.13 -2.90
CA ASP A 161 21.33 12.49 -2.54
C ASP A 161 22.53 12.89 -3.41
N ILE A 162 22.22 13.37 -4.62
CA ILE A 162 23.22 13.79 -5.62
C ILE A 162 23.82 15.13 -5.20
N THR A 163 23.03 15.97 -4.53
CA THR A 163 23.50 17.27 -4.02
C THR A 163 24.44 17.16 -2.81
N GLY A 164 24.37 16.07 -2.05
CA GLY A 164 25.19 15.81 -0.87
C GLY A 164 24.77 16.61 0.38
N ASP A 165 23.57 17.18 0.40
CA ASP A 165 23.09 18.03 1.49
C ASP A 165 22.29 17.25 2.56
N ARG A 166 22.18 15.93 2.40
CA ARG A 166 21.43 14.98 3.25
C ARG A 166 19.93 15.22 3.27
N LEU A 167 19.43 16.01 2.33
CA LEU A 167 18.02 16.22 2.07
C LEU A 167 17.71 15.70 0.67
N LEU A 168 16.43 15.50 0.36
CA LEU A 168 16.02 15.07 -0.98
C LEU A 168 15.21 16.17 -1.62
N ASN A 169 15.71 16.73 -2.71
CA ASN A 169 14.88 17.55 -3.58
C ASN A 169 13.94 16.67 -4.44
N TYR A 170 12.97 17.29 -5.11
CA TYR A 170 11.97 16.54 -5.89
C TYR A 170 12.58 15.64 -6.99
N LYS A 171 13.69 16.05 -7.63
CA LYS A 171 14.33 15.23 -8.67
C LYS A 171 14.92 13.96 -8.09
N GLU A 172 15.58 14.07 -6.94
CA GLU A 172 16.19 12.95 -6.21
C GLU A 172 15.10 12.01 -5.67
N PHE A 173 14.05 12.57 -5.06
CA PHE A 173 12.88 11.79 -4.64
C PHE A 173 12.20 11.06 -5.80
N LYS A 174 12.09 11.71 -6.97
CA LYS A 174 11.53 11.08 -8.17
C LYS A 174 12.38 9.93 -8.69
N LEU A 175 13.71 10.07 -8.68
CA LEU A 175 14.62 8.98 -9.04
C LEU A 175 14.47 7.79 -8.09
N PHE A 176 14.34 8.05 -6.80
CA PHE A 176 14.04 7.02 -5.80
C PHE A 176 12.71 6.30 -6.08
N ALA A 177 11.66 7.04 -6.41
CA ALA A 177 10.36 6.46 -6.72
C ALA A 177 10.41 5.55 -7.95
N ILE A 178 11.13 5.96 -9.01
CA ILE A 178 11.37 5.14 -10.21
C ILE A 178 12.12 3.86 -9.83
N PHE A 179 13.25 3.99 -9.14
CA PHE A 179 14.09 2.86 -8.78
C PHE A 179 13.39 1.87 -7.84
N SER A 180 12.62 2.38 -6.89
CA SER A 180 11.81 1.55 -5.98
C SER A 180 10.76 0.75 -6.75
N MET A 181 10.12 1.36 -7.75
CA MET A 181 9.17 0.69 -8.62
C MET A 181 9.84 -0.40 -9.47
N ASP A 182 11.00 -0.14 -10.04
CA ASP A 182 11.74 -1.13 -10.84
C ASP A 182 12.09 -2.37 -10.00
N LYS A 183 12.66 -2.17 -8.81
CA LYS A 183 12.94 -3.25 -7.84
C LYS A 183 11.67 -4.02 -7.44
N TYR A 184 10.56 -3.32 -7.25
CA TYR A 184 9.28 -3.94 -6.93
C TYR A 184 8.80 -4.82 -8.10
N GLN A 185 8.86 -4.33 -9.35
CA GLN A 185 8.46 -5.11 -10.52
C GLN A 185 9.33 -6.36 -10.73
N GLU A 186 10.65 -6.25 -10.54
CA GLU A 186 11.57 -7.38 -10.59
C GLU A 186 11.21 -8.44 -9.55
N SER A 187 10.96 -8.01 -8.31
CA SER A 187 10.54 -8.90 -7.22
C SER A 187 9.25 -9.63 -7.54
N GLN A 188 8.26 -8.92 -8.10
CA GLN A 188 6.96 -9.50 -8.50
C GLN A 188 7.09 -10.49 -9.66
N LYS A 189 8.00 -10.24 -10.61
CA LYS A 189 8.29 -11.19 -11.71
C LYS A 189 8.94 -12.47 -11.16
N ALA A 190 9.97 -12.33 -10.33
CA ALA A 190 10.65 -13.46 -9.70
C ALA A 190 9.69 -14.30 -8.82
N GLU A 191 8.78 -13.67 -8.09
CA GLU A 191 7.80 -14.38 -7.27
C GLU A 191 6.78 -15.16 -8.13
N LYS A 192 6.33 -14.57 -9.25
CA LYS A 192 5.44 -15.26 -10.20
C LYS A 192 6.14 -16.47 -10.83
N GLU A 193 7.41 -16.35 -11.19
CA GLU A 193 8.22 -17.47 -11.73
C GLU A 193 8.37 -18.59 -10.70
N LYS A 194 8.74 -18.26 -9.45
CA LYS A 194 8.83 -19.24 -8.36
C LYS A 194 7.49 -19.94 -8.09
N LYS A 195 6.36 -19.21 -8.15
CA LYS A 195 5.02 -19.80 -8.00
C LYS A 195 4.68 -20.76 -9.15
N LYS A 196 5.02 -20.40 -10.39
CA LYS A 196 4.84 -21.27 -11.57
C LYS A 196 5.69 -22.55 -11.46
N GLU A 197 6.94 -22.41 -11.05
CA GLU A 197 7.85 -23.56 -10.88
C GLU A 197 7.33 -24.52 -9.79
N LYS A 198 6.93 -23.99 -8.63
CA LYS A 198 6.31 -24.79 -7.55
C LYS A 198 5.04 -25.50 -8.01
N ALA A 199 4.18 -24.83 -8.78
CA ALA A 199 2.96 -25.42 -9.32
C ALA A 199 3.28 -26.56 -10.31
N LEU A 200 4.28 -26.37 -11.17
CA LEU A 200 4.74 -27.39 -12.11
C LEU A 200 5.34 -28.60 -11.38
N LEU A 201 6.16 -28.38 -10.35
CA LEU A 201 6.71 -29.45 -9.52
C LEU A 201 5.59 -30.25 -8.85
N LYS A 202 4.61 -29.57 -8.25
CA LYS A 202 3.46 -30.22 -7.58
C LYS A 202 2.65 -31.07 -8.56
N LYS A 203 2.46 -30.59 -9.80
CA LYS A 203 1.78 -31.35 -10.87
C LYS A 203 2.58 -32.58 -11.31
N LYS A 204 3.90 -32.48 -11.42
CA LYS A 204 4.77 -33.64 -11.72
C LYS A 204 4.74 -34.69 -10.60
N LEU A 205 4.81 -34.26 -9.34
CA LEU A 205 4.72 -35.14 -8.16
C LEU A 205 3.36 -35.86 -8.08
N SER A 206 2.25 -35.19 -8.39
CA SER A 206 0.94 -35.85 -8.42
C SER A 206 0.83 -36.88 -9.53
N GLN A 207 1.37 -36.60 -10.73
CA GLN A 207 1.39 -37.55 -11.84
C GLN A 207 2.26 -38.78 -11.58
N VAL A 208 3.39 -38.60 -10.89
CA VAL A 208 4.25 -39.74 -10.47
C VAL A 208 3.56 -40.59 -9.41
N ASN A 209 2.84 -39.98 -8.47
CA ASN A 209 2.09 -40.72 -7.46
C ASN A 209 0.89 -41.48 -8.04
N GLU A 210 0.23 -40.93 -9.08
CA GLU A 210 -0.84 -41.63 -9.81
C GLU A 210 -0.30 -42.80 -10.64
N SER A 211 0.81 -42.61 -11.37
CA SER A 211 1.41 -43.69 -12.18
C SER A 211 2.00 -44.80 -11.31
N GLN A 212 2.54 -44.47 -10.12
CA GLN A 212 2.96 -45.48 -9.13
C GLN A 212 1.77 -46.25 -8.53
N ARG A 213 0.61 -45.59 -8.34
CA ARG A 213 -0.62 -46.28 -7.90
C ARG A 213 -1.18 -47.21 -8.98
N GLU A 214 -1.19 -46.78 -10.24
CA GLU A 214 -1.66 -47.60 -11.37
C GLU A 214 -0.76 -48.83 -11.59
N SER A 215 0.55 -48.68 -11.46
CA SER A 215 1.51 -49.79 -11.55
C SER A 215 1.45 -50.75 -10.35
N LEU A 216 1.11 -50.27 -9.15
CA LEU A 216 0.83 -51.12 -7.98
C LEU A 216 -0.50 -51.87 -8.07
N LEU A 217 -1.49 -51.34 -8.80
CA LEU A 217 -2.81 -51.95 -8.95
C LEU A 217 -2.92 -52.97 -10.09
N GLY A 218 -1.87 -53.17 -10.89
CA GLY A 218 -1.66 -54.35 -11.74
C GLY A 218 -2.94 -55.04 -12.24
N ILE A 219 -3.80 -54.31 -12.97
CA ILE A 219 -4.97 -54.91 -13.59
C ILE A 219 -4.47 -55.68 -14.82
N GLN A 220 -4.49 -57.01 -14.72
CA GLN A 220 -4.24 -57.88 -15.86
C GLN A 220 -5.29 -57.63 -16.96
N PRO A 221 -4.90 -57.74 -18.25
CA PRO A 221 -5.87 -57.64 -19.34
C PRO A 221 -6.87 -58.78 -19.22
N PHE A 222 -8.16 -58.45 -19.13
CA PHE A 222 -9.22 -59.44 -19.22
C PHE A 222 -9.27 -59.94 -20.66
N GLU A 223 -8.59 -61.05 -20.94
CA GLU A 223 -8.72 -61.76 -22.20
C GLU A 223 -10.17 -62.21 -22.37
N SER A 224 -10.83 -61.63 -23.36
CA SER A 224 -12.12 -62.06 -23.87
C SER A 224 -11.98 -63.45 -24.48
N ILE A 225 -12.28 -64.49 -23.71
CA ILE A 225 -12.53 -65.83 -24.27
C ILE A 225 -14.00 -65.91 -24.65
N SER A 226 -14.24 -65.79 -25.95
CA SER A 226 -15.46 -66.31 -26.56
C SER A 226 -15.42 -67.84 -26.59
N ASN A 227 -16.59 -68.44 -26.42
CA ASN A 227 -17.10 -69.62 -27.13
C ASN A 227 -17.13 -71.02 -26.45
N TYR A 228 -18.39 -71.48 -26.34
CA TYR A 228 -18.99 -72.82 -26.52
C TYR A 228 -19.29 -73.77 -25.33
N ASN A 229 -20.60 -74.06 -25.25
CA ASN A 229 -21.31 -75.35 -25.04
C ASN A 229 -21.61 -75.89 -23.62
N CYS A 230 -22.85 -75.65 -23.17
CA CYS A 230 -23.89 -76.69 -23.02
C CYS A 230 -25.27 -76.05 -23.16
#